data_AF-A0AA38CZJ3-F1
#
_entry.id   AF-A0AA38CZJ3-F1
#
_cell.length_a   1.000
_cell.length_b   1.000
_cell.length_c   1.000
_cell.angle_alpha   90.00
_cell.angle_beta   90.00
_cell.angle_gamma   90.00
#
_symmetry.space_group_name_H-M   'P 1'
#
loop_
_entity.id
_entity.type
_entity.pdbx_description
1 polymer ?
#
loop_
_entity_poly.entity_id
_entity_poly.type
_entity_poly.pdbx_seq_one_letter_code
_entity_poly.pdbx_strand_id
1 'polypeptide(L)'
;MLIKPNKEELAALIGKPVQISVGELKNILSSSLFDDIEWVVVSMGKNGAFAKHRNTFYQVTIPKIGVINPVGSGDATIAGFAQSLANYQSDETILKHGNALGMLNAQEKITGRVNMQNYHNLVDQIKVTQV
;
A
#
# COMPACT_ATOMS: atom_id res chain seq x y z
N MET A 1 9.74 2.78 11.26
CA MET A 1 10.33 2.20 10.02
C MET A 1 9.21 1.58 9.19
N LEU A 2 9.25 1.68 7.85
CA LEU A 2 8.24 1.13 6.95
C LEU A 2 8.87 0.22 5.89
N ILE A 3 8.26 -0.93 5.63
CA ILE A 3 8.54 -1.77 4.46
C ILE A 3 7.26 -1.95 3.62
N LYS A 4 7.40 -2.10 2.30
CA LYS A 4 6.28 -2.30 1.38
C LYS A 4 6.50 -3.48 0.43
N PRO A 5 6.51 -4.73 0.89
CA PRO A 5 6.62 -5.85 -0.02
C PRO A 5 5.37 -5.95 -0.91
N ASN A 6 5.52 -6.42 -2.14
CA ASN A 6 4.43 -7.06 -2.87
C ASN A 6 4.28 -8.53 -2.44
N LYS A 7 3.36 -9.28 -3.08
CA LYS A 7 3.11 -10.69 -2.75
C LYS A 7 4.36 -11.55 -2.96
N GLU A 8 5.06 -11.35 -4.08
CA GLU A 8 6.22 -12.13 -4.49
C GLU A 8 7.41 -11.85 -3.56
N GLU A 9 7.65 -10.59 -3.20
CA GLU A 9 8.67 -10.15 -2.25
C GLU A 9 8.38 -10.68 -0.84
N LEU A 10 7.11 -10.66 -0.40
CA LEU A 10 6.72 -11.23 0.89
C LEU A 10 6.96 -12.74 0.91
N ALA A 11 6.56 -13.45 -0.14
CA ALA A 11 6.76 -14.89 -0.27
C ALA A 11 8.25 -15.28 -0.25
N ALA A 12 9.08 -14.50 -0.96
CA ALA A 12 10.53 -14.68 -0.95
C ALA A 12 11.12 -14.45 0.44
N LEU A 13 10.68 -13.39 1.15
CA LEU A 13 11.14 -13.06 2.49
C LEU A 13 10.83 -14.16 3.52
N ILE A 14 9.65 -14.78 3.44
CA ILE A 14 9.23 -15.83 4.38
C ILE A 14 9.56 -17.25 3.92
N GLY A 15 10.13 -17.41 2.73
CA GLY A 15 10.54 -18.70 2.16
C GLY A 15 9.38 -19.66 1.84
N LYS A 16 8.14 -19.17 1.68
CA LYS A 16 6.96 -19.99 1.35
C LYS A 16 5.93 -19.22 0.52
N PRO A 17 5.08 -19.92 -0.26
CA PRO A 17 3.98 -19.28 -0.98
C PRO A 17 3.05 -18.52 -0.04
N VAL A 18 2.53 -17.39 -0.53
CA VAL A 18 1.55 -16.54 0.19
C VAL A 18 0.25 -16.54 -0.58
N GLN A 19 -0.88 -16.75 0.09
CA GLN A 19 -2.20 -16.41 -0.46
C GLN A 19 -2.67 -15.05 0.06
N ILE A 20 -3.40 -14.35 -0.80
CA ILE A 20 -3.93 -13.03 -0.50
C ILE A 20 -5.29 -13.20 0.18
N SER A 21 -5.26 -13.50 1.48
CA SER A 21 -6.43 -13.53 2.35
C SER A 21 -6.13 -12.78 3.65
N VAL A 22 -7.15 -12.13 4.23
CA VAL A 22 -6.99 -11.37 5.49
C VAL A 22 -6.43 -12.27 6.61
N GLY A 23 -6.98 -13.48 6.77
CA GLY A 23 -6.53 -14.41 7.81
C GLY A 23 -5.08 -14.83 7.66
N GLU A 24 -4.64 -15.17 6.45
CA GLU A 24 -3.25 -15.56 6.19
C GLU A 24 -2.29 -14.39 6.35
N LEU A 25 -2.62 -13.21 5.82
CA LEU A 25 -1.76 -12.04 5.94
C LEU A 25 -1.63 -11.58 7.40
N LYS A 26 -2.71 -11.62 8.19
CA LYS A 26 -2.63 -11.41 9.64
C LYS A 26 -1.67 -12.38 10.31
N ASN A 27 -1.79 -13.67 10.01
CA ASN A 27 -0.93 -14.69 10.60
C ASN A 27 0.55 -14.46 10.24
N ILE A 28 0.85 -14.19 8.95
CA ILE A 28 2.21 -13.91 8.48
C ILE A 28 2.78 -12.66 9.17
N LEU A 29 2.04 -11.56 9.15
CA LEU A 29 2.51 -10.27 9.67
C LEU A 29 2.55 -10.22 11.21
N SER A 30 1.92 -11.17 11.90
CA SER A 30 2.03 -11.35 13.36
C SER A 30 3.21 -12.22 13.78
N SER A 31 3.99 -12.75 12.83
CA SER A 31 5.20 -13.50 13.17
C SER A 31 6.31 -12.58 13.69
N SER A 32 7.20 -13.15 14.50
CA SER A 32 8.31 -12.42 15.14
C SER A 32 9.27 -11.74 14.17
N LEU A 33 9.27 -12.15 12.90
CA LEU A 33 10.02 -11.50 11.82
C LEU A 33 9.64 -10.02 11.64
N PHE A 34 8.42 -9.63 12.03
CA PHE A 34 7.87 -8.30 11.82
C PHE A 34 7.60 -7.54 13.14
N ASP A 35 8.15 -7.98 14.27
CA ASP A 35 7.87 -7.36 15.58
C ASP A 35 8.48 -5.96 15.70
N ASP A 36 9.69 -5.76 15.18
CA ASP A 36 10.40 -4.47 15.25
C ASP A 36 10.08 -3.53 14.06
N ILE A 37 9.14 -3.93 13.20
CA ILE A 37 8.75 -3.14 12.03
C ILE A 37 7.42 -2.45 12.31
N GLU A 38 7.48 -1.13 12.50
CA GLU A 38 6.31 -0.32 12.79
C GLU A 38 5.25 -0.40 11.69
N TRP A 39 5.64 -0.29 10.43
CA TRP A 39 4.75 -0.38 9.27
C TRP A 39 5.17 -1.50 8.31
N VAL A 40 4.24 -2.43 8.05
CA VAL A 40 4.37 -3.40 6.96
C VAL A 40 3.17 -3.27 6.04
N VAL A 41 3.39 -2.84 4.80
CA VAL A 41 2.31 -2.64 3.81
C VAL A 41 2.48 -3.60 2.64
N VAL A 42 1.65 -4.63 2.57
CA VAL A 42 1.63 -5.60 1.48
C VAL A 42 0.80 -5.03 0.33
N SER A 43 1.47 -4.59 -0.74
CA SER A 43 0.78 -4.06 -1.93
C SER A 43 0.26 -5.19 -2.82
N MET A 44 -0.98 -5.07 -3.31
CA MET A 44 -1.69 -6.09 -4.08
C MET A 44 -2.16 -5.58 -5.45
N GLY A 45 -1.49 -4.55 -5.97
CA GLY A 45 -1.80 -3.93 -7.26
C GLY A 45 -3.25 -3.43 -7.31
N LYS A 46 -4.01 -3.90 -8.30
CA LYS A 46 -5.43 -3.54 -8.49
C LYS A 46 -6.35 -3.90 -7.31
N ASN A 47 -5.90 -4.74 -6.39
CA ASN A 47 -6.66 -5.15 -5.21
C ASN A 47 -6.37 -4.28 -3.97
N GLY A 48 -5.60 -3.19 -4.13
CA GLY A 48 -5.25 -2.29 -3.03
C GLY A 48 -4.08 -2.80 -2.20
N ALA A 49 -4.20 -2.75 -0.87
CA ALA A 49 -3.14 -3.11 0.04
C ALA A 49 -3.67 -3.70 1.35
N PHE A 50 -2.83 -4.49 2.02
CA PHE A 50 -3.05 -4.95 3.39
C PHE A 50 -1.92 -4.43 4.25
N ALA A 51 -2.22 -3.83 5.39
CA ALA A 51 -1.21 -3.18 6.23
C ALA A 51 -1.27 -3.63 7.68
N LYS A 52 -0.10 -3.68 8.31
CA LYS A 52 0.11 -3.74 9.76
C LYS A 52 0.76 -2.43 10.20
N HIS A 53 0.15 -1.74 11.16
CA HIS A 53 0.78 -0.68 11.94
C HIS A 53 0.81 -1.14 13.40
N ARG A 54 2.00 -1.50 13.90
CA ARG A 54 2.17 -2.12 15.23
C ARG A 54 1.24 -3.32 15.40
N ASN A 55 0.22 -3.22 16.25
CA ASN A 55 -0.73 -4.30 16.54
C ASN A 55 -2.07 -4.16 15.79
N THR A 56 -2.18 -3.19 14.89
CA THR A 56 -3.42 -2.89 14.17
C THR A 56 -3.28 -3.26 12.70
N PHE A 57 -4.31 -3.90 12.15
CA PHE A 57 -4.35 -4.35 10.78
C PHE A 57 -5.39 -3.56 9.98
N TYR A 58 -5.06 -3.30 8.72
CA TYR A 58 -5.91 -2.54 7.80
C TYR A 58 -6.02 -3.25 6.46
N GLN A 59 -7.24 -3.26 5.92
CA GLN A 59 -7.50 -3.55 4.52
C GLN A 59 -7.76 -2.24 3.79
N VAL A 60 -6.99 -1.99 2.73
CA VAL A 60 -7.18 -0.86 1.83
C VAL A 60 -7.83 -1.37 0.55
N THR A 61 -9.01 -0.83 0.24
CA THR A 61 -9.73 -1.10 -1.00
C THR A 61 -9.69 0.14 -1.87
N ILE A 62 -9.29 -0.03 -3.13
CA ILE A 62 -9.12 1.04 -4.11
C ILE A 62 -10.17 0.92 -5.24
N PRO A 63 -10.57 2.03 -5.88
CA PRO A 63 -11.45 1.96 -7.04
C PRO A 63 -10.72 1.36 -8.25
N LYS A 64 -11.49 0.83 -9.21
CA LYS A 64 -10.94 0.44 -10.52
C LYS A 64 -10.63 1.69 -11.33
N ILE A 65 -9.46 1.72 -11.95
CA ILE A 65 -9.00 2.79 -12.83
C ILE A 65 -8.54 2.23 -14.18
N GLY A 66 -8.53 3.08 -15.21
CA GLY A 66 -7.85 2.76 -16.46
C GLY A 66 -6.34 2.83 -16.27
N VAL A 67 -5.67 1.68 -16.34
CA VAL A 67 -4.20 1.58 -16.20
C VAL A 67 -3.54 1.77 -17.56
N ILE A 68 -2.55 2.66 -17.62
CA ILE A 68 -1.71 2.90 -18.81
C ILE A 68 -0.32 2.28 -18.62
N ASN A 69 0.39 2.65 -17.54
CA ASN A 69 1.73 2.13 -17.24
C ASN A 69 1.94 1.99 -15.72
N PRO A 70 1.92 0.76 -15.16
CA PRO A 70 2.08 0.55 -13.72
C PRO A 70 3.54 0.64 -13.24
N VAL A 71 4.52 0.73 -14.14
CA VAL A 71 5.93 0.82 -13.77
C VAL A 71 6.16 2.12 -13.00
N GLY A 72 6.79 2.02 -11.82
CA GLY A 72 6.99 3.14 -10.88
C GLY A 72 5.86 3.38 -9.89
N SER A 73 4.74 2.63 -9.97
CA SER A 73 3.63 2.81 -9.01
C SER A 73 4.03 2.43 -7.58
N GLY A 74 4.99 1.51 -7.43
CA GLY A 74 5.59 1.19 -6.13
C GLY A 74 6.34 2.37 -5.54
N ASP A 75 7.17 3.04 -6.33
CA ASP A 75 7.95 4.21 -5.91
C ASP A 75 7.05 5.40 -5.58
N ALA A 76 6.04 5.65 -6.41
CA ALA A 76 5.02 6.66 -6.14
C ALA A 76 4.25 6.37 -4.84
N THR A 77 3.96 5.10 -4.55
CA THR A 77 3.34 4.69 -3.29
C THR A 77 4.24 5.01 -2.09
N ILE A 78 5.53 4.67 -2.18
CA ILE A 78 6.52 4.99 -1.15
C ILE A 78 6.66 6.51 -0.96
N ALA A 79 6.65 7.30 -2.04
CA ALA A 79 6.69 8.76 -1.95
C ALA A 79 5.49 9.31 -1.15
N GLY A 80 4.29 8.76 -1.36
CA GLY A 80 3.09 9.17 -0.62
C GLY A 80 3.14 8.79 0.85
N PHE A 81 3.65 7.60 1.17
CA PHE A 81 3.90 7.21 2.56
C PHE A 81 4.95 8.11 3.23
N ALA A 82 6.08 8.36 2.57
CA ALA A 82 7.16 9.18 3.11
C ALA A 82 6.67 10.61 3.43
N GLN A 83 5.93 11.23 2.51
CA GLN A 83 5.34 12.56 2.73
C GLN A 83 4.35 12.56 3.90
N SER A 84 3.44 11.58 3.95
CA SER A 84 2.38 11.53 4.97
C SER A 84 2.94 11.24 6.37
N LEU A 85 3.95 10.37 6.45
CA LEU A 85 4.68 10.07 7.68
C LEU A 85 5.47 11.28 8.18
N ALA A 86 6.16 11.99 7.28
CA ALA A 86 6.91 13.20 7.63
C ALA A 86 5.99 14.32 8.17
N ASN A 87 4.72 14.31 7.76
CA ASN A 87 3.69 15.25 8.21
C ASN A 87 2.86 14.73 9.40
N TYR A 88 3.24 13.60 10.03
CA TYR A 88 2.55 13.01 11.17
C TYR A 88 1.04 12.80 10.95
N GLN A 89 0.65 12.42 9.73
CA GLN A 89 -0.74 12.19 9.39
C GLN A 89 -1.27 10.90 10.03
N SER A 90 -2.60 10.74 10.07
CA SER A 90 -3.23 9.52 10.59
C SER A 90 -2.96 8.31 9.70
N ASP A 91 -3.06 7.11 10.29
CA ASP A 91 -2.91 5.83 9.59
C ASP A 91 -3.79 5.73 8.34
N GLU A 92 -5.05 6.16 8.44
CA GLU A 92 -5.98 6.20 7.31
C GLU A 92 -5.45 7.12 6.22
N THR A 93 -5.01 8.33 6.56
CA THR A 93 -4.49 9.29 5.58
C THR A 93 -3.21 8.78 4.93
N ILE A 94 -2.28 8.22 5.70
CA ILE A 94 -1.04 7.61 5.16
C ILE A 94 -1.38 6.54 4.13
N LEU A 95 -2.28 5.61 4.49
CA LEU A 95 -2.68 4.50 3.62
C LEU A 95 -3.40 4.99 2.35
N LYS A 96 -4.31 5.96 2.48
CA LYS A 96 -4.98 6.57 1.31
C LYS A 96 -3.99 7.27 0.39
N HIS A 97 -3.09 8.07 0.96
CA HIS A 97 -2.18 8.91 0.18
C HIS A 97 -1.19 8.09 -0.63
N GLY A 98 -0.56 7.08 -0.01
CA GLY A 98 0.35 6.19 -0.73
C GLY A 98 -0.36 5.43 -1.85
N ASN A 99 -1.53 4.84 -1.58
CA ASN A 99 -2.29 4.15 -2.63
C ASN A 99 -2.71 5.11 -3.75
N ALA A 100 -3.17 6.32 -3.43
CA ALA A 100 -3.55 7.31 -4.42
C ALA A 100 -2.40 7.70 -5.35
N LEU A 101 -1.19 7.96 -4.83
CA LEU A 101 -0.04 8.27 -5.69
C LEU A 101 0.37 7.09 -6.57
N GLY A 102 0.35 5.86 -6.03
CA GLY A 102 0.59 4.66 -6.82
C GLY A 102 -0.41 4.50 -7.99
N MET A 103 -1.69 4.81 -7.72
CA MET A 103 -2.75 4.80 -8.73
C MET A 103 -2.58 5.90 -9.76
N LEU A 104 -2.26 7.13 -9.33
CA LEU A 104 -2.02 8.25 -10.25
C LEU A 104 -0.87 7.93 -11.21
N ASN A 105 0.23 7.35 -10.73
CA ASN A 105 1.31 6.90 -11.61
C ASN A 105 0.83 5.88 -12.63
N ALA A 106 0.00 4.91 -12.20
CA ALA A 106 -0.51 3.88 -13.10
C ALA A 106 -1.38 4.45 -14.24
N GLN A 107 -1.96 5.64 -14.07
CA GLN A 107 -2.74 6.34 -15.10
C GLN A 107 -1.90 7.19 -16.06
N GLU A 108 -0.60 7.35 -15.79
CA GLU A 108 0.30 8.13 -16.63
C GLU A 108 1.02 7.25 -17.65
N LYS A 109 1.44 7.85 -18.77
CA LYS A 109 2.31 7.17 -19.75
C LYS A 109 3.76 7.10 -19.27
N ILE A 110 4.19 8.11 -18.52
CA ILE A 110 5.57 8.30 -18.07
C ILE A 110 5.71 7.77 -16.65
N THR A 111 6.70 6.90 -16.43
CA THR A 111 7.06 6.36 -15.11
C THR A 111 7.50 7.47 -14.14
N GLY A 112 7.01 7.40 -12.90
CA GLY A 112 7.36 8.34 -11.83
C GLY A 112 6.63 9.68 -11.91
N ARG A 113 5.57 9.79 -12.72
CA ARG A 113 4.76 11.00 -12.85
C ARG A 113 3.39 10.79 -12.21
N VAL A 114 2.88 11.82 -11.54
CA VAL A 114 1.52 11.81 -10.98
C VAL A 114 0.79 13.09 -11.38
N ASN A 115 -0.47 12.99 -11.81
CA ASN A 115 -1.32 14.16 -12.04
C ASN A 115 -2.17 14.48 -10.81
N MET A 116 -1.73 15.46 -10.02
CA MET A 116 -2.39 15.85 -8.77
C MET A 116 -3.79 16.44 -8.97
N GLN A 117 -4.21 16.80 -10.19
CA GLN A 117 -5.59 17.22 -10.44
C GLN A 117 -6.61 16.11 -10.15
N ASN A 118 -6.21 14.85 -10.33
CA ASN A 118 -7.08 13.68 -10.08
C ASN A 118 -6.98 13.15 -8.64
N TYR A 119 -6.12 13.75 -7.80
CA TYR A 119 -5.79 13.24 -6.48
C TYR A 119 -7.02 13.13 -5.56
N HIS A 120 -7.74 14.23 -5.35
CA HIS A 120 -8.89 14.28 -4.46
C HIS A 120 -9.96 13.27 -4.85
N ASN A 121 -10.27 13.18 -6.16
CA ASN A 121 -11.23 12.23 -6.70
C ASN A 121 -10.86 10.76 -6.37
N LEU A 122 -9.58 10.41 -6.46
CA LEU A 122 -9.15 9.05 -6.12
C LEU A 122 -9.16 8.79 -4.62
N VAL A 123 -8.63 9.72 -3.81
CA VAL A 123 -8.55 9.55 -2.35
C VAL A 123 -9.91 9.33 -1.71
N ASP A 124 -10.93 10.07 -2.15
CA ASP A 124 -12.29 9.97 -1.62
C ASP A 124 -12.93 8.59 -1.89
N GLN A 125 -12.45 7.88 -2.90
CA GLN A 125 -12.91 6.54 -3.26
C GLN A 125 -12.12 5.42 -2.58
N ILE A 126 -10.95 5.72 -2.00
CA ILE A 126 -10.17 4.73 -1.27
C ILE A 126 -10.80 4.52 0.11
N LYS A 127 -11.02 3.25 0.45
CA LYS A 127 -11.56 2.85 1.76
C LYS A 127 -10.49 2.13 2.55
N VAL A 128 -10.29 2.58 3.80
CA VAL A 128 -9.41 1.94 4.76
C VAL A 128 -10.29 1.37 5.87
N THR A 129 -10.22 0.07 6.07
CA THR A 129 -10.99 -0.64 7.09
C THR A 129 -10.02 -1.32 8.05
N GLN A 130 -10.15 -1.04 9.35
CA GLN A 130 -9.45 -1.82 10.36
C GLN A 130 -10.07 -3.22 10.42
N VAL A 131 -9.24 -4.27 10.39
CA VAL A 131 -9.68 -5.66 10.28
C VAL A 131 -9.13 -6.55 11.37
#